data_AF-A0A7Y3M952-F1
#
_entry.id   AF-A0A7Y3M952-F1
#
_cell.length_a   1.000
_cell.length_b   1.000
_cell.length_c   1.000
_cell.angle_alpha   90.00
_cell.angle_beta   90.00
_cell.angle_gamma   90.00
#
_symmetry.space_group_name_H-M   'P 1'
#
loop_
_entity.id
_entity.type
_entity.pdbx_description
1 polymer ?
#
loop_
_entity_poly.entity_id
_entity_poly.type
_entity_poly.pdbx_seq_one_letter_code
_entity_poly.pdbx_strand_id
1 'polypeptide(L)'
;MPSAPSRTELAWEFAELFGDFSTADMNELLSKNIPMETLEFFTSYAESFGSAEGIKGLTAERLPNLMMVGYLIRILEERVLDTMEEPS
;
A
#
# COMPACT_ATOMS: atom_id res chain seq x y z
N MET A 1 13.54 -23.00 14.18
CA MET A 1 12.99 -22.16 13.10
C MET A 1 12.46 -20.90 13.77
N PRO A 2 12.82 -19.67 13.35
CA PRO A 2 12.12 -18.50 13.83
C PRO A 2 10.63 -18.64 13.48
N SER A 3 9.75 -18.33 14.43
CA SER A 3 8.31 -18.28 14.20
C SER A 3 7.99 -17.26 13.11
N ALA A 4 7.01 -17.56 12.25
CA ALA A 4 6.53 -16.58 11.28
C ALA A 4 6.09 -15.30 12.01
N PRO A 5 6.45 -14.11 11.49
CA PRO A 5 6.09 -12.85 12.13
C PRO A 5 4.56 -12.73 12.22
N SER A 6 4.09 -12.21 13.35
CA SER A 6 2.68 -11.86 13.52
C SER A 6 2.26 -10.77 12.54
N ARG A 7 0.95 -10.66 12.27
CA ARG A 7 0.41 -9.59 11.39
C ARG A 7 0.85 -8.20 11.84
N THR A 8 0.92 -7.99 13.16
CA THR A 8 1.35 -6.73 13.75
C THR A 8 2.84 -6.46 13.50
N GLU A 9 3.70 -7.48 13.58
CA GLU A 9 5.13 -7.34 13.26
C GLU A 9 5.33 -7.05 11.77
N LEU A 10 4.65 -7.76 10.87
CA LEU A 10 4.68 -7.49 9.43
C LEU A 10 4.22 -6.07 9.09
N ALA A 11 3.15 -5.58 9.72
CA ALA A 11 2.67 -4.21 9.51
C ALA A 11 3.68 -3.16 9.96
N TRP A 12 4.37 -3.39 11.09
CA TRP A 12 5.42 -2.50 11.59
C TRP A 12 6.67 -2.53 10.71
N GLU A 13 7.16 -3.71 10.34
CA GLU A 13 8.31 -3.85 9.44
C GLU A 13 8.03 -3.20 8.08
N PHE A 14 6.80 -3.36 7.57
CA PHE A 14 6.37 -2.69 6.35
C PHE A 14 6.33 -1.16 6.53
N ALA A 15 5.76 -0.65 7.62
CA ALA A 15 5.72 0.78 7.90
C ALA A 15 7.12 1.39 8.07
N GLU A 16 8.05 0.67 8.71
CA GLU A 16 9.45 1.10 8.82
C GLU A 16 10.13 1.12 7.44
N LEU A 17 9.99 0.05 6.65
CA LEU A 17 10.59 -0.04 5.32
C LEU A 17 10.14 1.11 4.41
N PHE A 18 8.86 1.47 4.46
CA PHE A 18 8.30 2.53 3.64
C PHE A 18 8.39 3.93 4.27
N GLY A 19 8.66 4.03 5.58
CA GLY A 19 8.83 5.29 6.29
C GLY A 19 10.05 6.09 5.83
N ASP A 20 11.07 5.40 5.30
CA ASP A 20 12.30 6.00 4.79
C ASP A 20 12.16 6.50 3.34
N PHE A 21 11.08 6.18 2.64
CA PHE A 21 10.90 6.53 1.23
C PHE A 21 10.28 7.92 1.08
N SER A 22 10.88 8.74 0.23
CA SER A 22 10.23 9.98 -0.21
C SER A 22 9.07 9.68 -1.18
N THR A 23 8.19 10.65 -1.41
CA THR A 23 7.13 10.53 -2.44
C THR A 23 7.70 10.17 -3.81
N ALA A 24 8.88 10.68 -4.16
CA ALA A 24 9.54 10.40 -5.43
C ALA A 24 10.00 8.94 -5.52
N ASP A 25 10.60 8.43 -4.44
CA ASP A 25 11.07 7.03 -4.36
C ASP A 25 9.86 6.07 -4.45
N MET A 26 8.76 6.41 -3.80
CA MET A 26 7.50 5.68 -3.90
C MET A 26 6.95 5.63 -5.33
N ASN A 27 6.92 6.78 -6.01
CA ASN A 27 6.44 6.85 -7.38
C ASN A 27 7.33 6.04 -8.34
N GLU A 28 8.66 6.09 -8.15
CA GLU A 28 9.59 5.30 -8.94
C GLU A 28 9.38 3.79 -8.73
N LEU A 29 9.27 3.35 -7.47
CA LEU A 29 9.03 1.94 -7.14
C LEU A 29 7.71 1.45 -7.73
N LEU A 30 6.64 2.23 -7.57
CA LEU A 30 5.31 1.87 -8.06
C LEU A 30 5.27 1.82 -9.60
N SER A 31 5.83 2.81 -10.29
CA SER A 31 5.85 2.84 -11.77
C SER A 31 6.60 1.68 -12.40
N LYS A 32 7.59 1.10 -11.71
CA LYS A 32 8.34 -0.07 -12.20
C LYS A 32 7.63 -1.41 -12.00
N ASN A 33 6.72 -1.49 -11.02
CA ASN A 33 6.17 -2.77 -10.56
C ASN A 33 4.66 -2.88 -10.75
N ILE A 34 3.96 -1.77 -11.00
CA ILE A 34 2.51 -1.70 -11.12
C ILE A 34 2.13 -1.25 -12.54
N PRO A 35 1.14 -1.89 -13.19
CA PRO A 35 0.64 -1.42 -14.48
C PRO A 35 0.16 0.03 -14.44
N MET A 36 0.43 0.79 -15.50
CA MET A 36 0.06 2.21 -15.58
C MET A 36 -1.43 2.45 -15.36
N GLU A 37 -2.30 1.63 -15.96
CA GLU A 37 -3.76 1.73 -15.79
C GLU A 37 -4.19 1.63 -14.32
N THR A 38 -3.51 0.80 -13.53
CA THR A 38 -3.78 0.68 -12.09
C THR A 38 -3.33 1.95 -11.36
N LEU A 39 -2.20 2.56 -11.73
CA LEU A 39 -1.75 3.83 -11.16
C LEU A 39 -2.70 4.98 -11.47
N GLU A 40 -3.21 5.05 -12.70
CA GLU A 40 -4.20 6.04 -13.15
C GLU A 40 -5.54 5.88 -12.42
N PHE A 41 -5.99 4.64 -12.21
CA PHE A 41 -7.17 4.35 -11.41
C PHE A 41 -7.03 4.89 -9.98
N PHE A 42 -5.95 4.53 -9.29
CA PHE A 42 -5.76 4.96 -7.89
C PHE A 42 -5.61 6.47 -7.76
N THR A 43 -4.96 7.12 -8.73
CA THR A 43 -4.82 8.59 -8.76
C THR A 43 -6.18 9.26 -8.91
N SER A 44 -6.94 8.88 -9.94
CA SER A 44 -8.26 9.47 -10.22
C SER A 44 -9.28 9.20 -9.11
N TYR A 45 -9.25 8.00 -8.53
CA TYR A 45 -10.09 7.66 -7.39
C TYR A 45 -9.72 8.48 -6.15
N ALA A 46 -8.43 8.54 -5.79
CA ALA A 46 -7.97 9.26 -4.61
C ALA A 46 -8.25 10.78 -4.71
N GLU A 47 -8.12 11.37 -5.89
CA GLU A 47 -8.51 12.77 -6.14
C GLU A 47 -10.02 12.97 -5.93
N SER A 48 -10.84 12.11 -6.51
CA SER A 48 -12.30 12.19 -6.39
C SER A 48 -12.77 12.00 -4.95
N PHE A 49 -12.23 10.99 -4.27
CA PHE A 49 -12.51 10.68 -2.87
C PHE A 49 -12.02 11.80 -1.94
N GLY A 50 -10.77 12.24 -2.10
CA GLY A 50 -10.20 13.31 -1.30
C GLY A 50 -10.98 14.62 -1.45
N SER A 51 -11.44 14.95 -2.66
CA SER A 51 -12.30 16.09 -2.92
C SER A 51 -13.66 15.98 -2.20
N ALA A 52 -14.31 14.81 -2.29
CA ALA A 52 -15.61 14.56 -1.66
C ALA A 52 -15.54 14.64 -0.12
N GLU A 53 -14.45 14.14 0.47
CA GLU A 53 -14.22 14.13 1.92
C GLU A 53 -13.55 15.41 2.45
N GLY A 54 -13.27 16.38 1.57
CA GLY A 54 -12.65 17.66 1.95
C GLY A 54 -11.20 17.53 2.42
N ILE A 55 -10.48 16.48 2.01
CA ILE A 55 -9.06 16.25 2.29
C ILE A 55 -8.23 17.25 1.47
N LYS A 56 -7.28 17.93 2.11
CA LYS A 56 -6.48 19.02 1.49
C LYS A 56 -5.01 18.96 1.89
N GLY A 57 -4.18 19.70 1.15
CA GLY A 57 -2.75 19.87 1.41
C GLY A 57 -1.97 18.58 1.23
N LEU A 58 -0.89 18.42 2.01
CA LEU A 58 0.04 17.30 1.92
C LEU A 58 -0.64 15.92 2.00
N THR A 59 -1.73 15.79 2.76
CA THR A 59 -2.47 14.52 2.84
C THR A 59 -3.15 14.19 1.50
N ALA A 60 -3.72 15.18 0.82
CA ALA A 60 -4.32 14.97 -0.50
C ALA A 60 -3.27 14.57 -1.54
N GLU A 61 -2.10 15.21 -1.53
CA GLU A 61 -0.99 14.89 -2.43
C GLU A 61 -0.45 13.46 -2.24
N ARG A 62 -0.51 12.93 -1.02
CA ARG A 62 -0.03 11.58 -0.67
C ARG A 62 -1.10 10.50 -0.81
N LEU A 63 -2.36 10.89 -0.94
CA LEU A 63 -3.52 9.98 -0.87
C LEU A 63 -3.48 8.85 -1.91
N PRO A 64 -3.10 9.08 -3.18
CA PRO A 64 -2.96 8.00 -4.16
C PRO A 64 -1.96 6.93 -3.70
N ASN A 65 -0.79 7.36 -3.21
CA ASN A 65 0.26 6.47 -2.75
C ASN A 65 -0.16 5.71 -1.50
N LEU A 66 -0.79 6.38 -0.53
CA LEU A 66 -1.31 5.75 0.69
C LEU A 66 -2.36 4.67 0.37
N MET A 67 -3.27 4.96 -0.55
CA MET A 67 -4.27 4.01 -0.99
C MET A 67 -3.68 2.80 -1.70
N MET A 68 -2.73 3.02 -2.62
CA MET A 68 -2.04 1.94 -3.31
C MET A 68 -1.29 1.05 -2.31
N VAL A 69 -0.57 1.65 -1.37
CA VAL A 69 0.14 0.93 -0.31
C VAL A 69 -0.84 0.10 0.53
N GLY A 70 -1.95 0.70 0.98
CA GLY A 70 -2.98 -0.03 1.74
C GLY A 70 -3.56 -1.22 0.97
N TYR A 71 -3.78 -1.06 -0.33
CA TYR A 71 -4.22 -2.14 -1.20
C TYR A 71 -3.18 -3.27 -1.33
N LEU A 72 -1.89 -2.92 -1.49
CA LEU A 72 -0.81 -3.90 -1.56
C LEU A 72 -0.65 -4.69 -0.26
N ILE A 73 -0.76 -4.03 0.90
CA ILE A 73 -0.78 -4.70 2.21
C ILE A 73 -1.96 -5.66 2.27
N ARG A 74 -3.15 -5.24 1.85
CA ARG A 74 -4.35 -6.08 1.88
C ARG A 74 -4.18 -7.35 1.03
N ILE A 75 -3.62 -7.24 -0.18
CA ILE A 75 -3.31 -8.41 -1.02
C ILE A 75 -2.28 -9.32 -0.34
N LEU A 76 -1.24 -8.72 0.26
CA LEU A 76 -0.20 -9.50 0.95
C LEU A 76 -0.82 -10.29 2.10
N GLU A 77 -1.68 -9.66 2.91
CA GLU A 77 -2.41 -10.32 3.99
C GLU A 77 -3.26 -11.49 3.47
N GLU A 78 -4.04 -11.29 2.40
CA GLU A 78 -4.85 -12.35 1.80
C GLU A 78 -3.97 -13.54 1.39
N ARG A 79 -2.86 -13.29 0.69
CA ARG A 79 -1.95 -14.36 0.24
C ARG A 79 -1.23 -15.06 1.38
N VAL A 80 -0.83 -14.32 2.41
CA VAL A 80 -0.18 -14.91 3.60
C VAL A 80 -1.17 -15.77 4.37
N LEU A 81 -2.43 -15.35 4.45
CA LEU A 81 -3.47 -16.16 5.09
C LEU A 81 -3.81 -17.41 4.31
N ASP A 82 -3.92 -17.31 2.98
CA ASP A 82 -4.17 -18.45 2.10
C ASP A 82 -3.04 -19.50 2.13
N THR A 83 -1.80 -19.07 2.42
CA THR A 83 -0.63 -19.97 2.53
C THR A 83 -0.44 -20.58 3.93
N MET A 84 -1.10 -20.02 4.96
CA MET A 84 -1.16 -20.60 6.30
C MET A 84 -2.32 -21.58 6.48
N GLU A 85 -3.28 -21.57 5.56
CA GLU A 85 -4.27 -22.63 5.39
C GLU A 85 -3.70 -23.74 4.48
N GLU A 86 -2.68 -24.48 4.92
CA GLU A 86 -2.39 -25.76 4.26
C GLU A 86 -3.57 -26.72 4.47
N PRO A 87 -4.04 -27.43 3.41
CA PRO A 87 -5.16 -28.35 3.50
C PRO A 87 -4.78 -29.55 4.38
N SER A 88 -5.60 -29.80 5.40
CA SER A 88 -5.62 -30.99 6.24
C SER A 88 -5.76 -32.29 5.46
#